data_AF-J9C2A2-F1
#
_entry.id   AF-J9C2A2-F1
#
_cell.length_a   1.000
_cell.length_b   1.000
_cell.length_c   1.000
_cell.angle_alpha   90.00
_cell.angle_beta   90.00
_cell.angle_gamma   90.00
#
_symmetry.space_group_name_H-M   'P 1'
#
loop_
_entity.id
_entity.type
_entity.pdbx_description
1 polymer ?
#
loop_
_entity_poly.entity_id
_entity_poly.type
_entity_poly.pdbx_seq_one_letter_code
_entity_poly.pdbx_strand_id
1 'polypeptide(L)'
;NKGSDPNDQSSINDIELYNTMSTNEYLGQKWAWVYMMSKRSNLALQVLEKVEGLKEDVAKMRKGELKFLRSLAYFEAMRVFGVHFPYIDESRTENDPKTHNDKDIFSQVLADVDDAIANLSDDPSVVVEIGRVNKSAAKALKAKMLVWHGDLAEARPILEDVLTNGVTTQGVPYGLEDDLDNNFNALTENGKESIFAVQYSNAA
;
A
#
# COMPACT_ATOMS: atom_id res chain seq x y z
N ASN A 1 22.12 7.96 17.22
CA ASN A 1 22.65 9.08 16.41
C ASN A 1 22.98 8.54 15.04
N LYS A 2 22.10 8.76 14.06
CA LYS A 2 22.39 8.57 12.63
C LYS A 2 22.48 9.98 12.02
N GLY A 3 23.51 10.26 11.23
CA GLY A 3 23.64 11.53 10.49
C GLY A 3 24.55 12.59 11.13
N SER A 4 25.42 12.20 12.08
CA SER A 4 26.44 13.06 12.67
C SER A 4 27.77 13.03 11.89
N ASP A 5 28.08 11.90 11.23
CA ASP A 5 29.20 11.75 10.30
C ASP A 5 28.75 10.96 9.04
N PRO A 6 29.32 11.24 7.84
CA PRO A 6 29.05 10.47 6.62
C PRO A 6 29.23 8.94 6.73
N ASN A 7 29.97 8.45 7.72
CA ASN A 7 30.17 7.02 7.98
C ASN A 7 29.08 6.38 8.85
N ASP A 8 28.17 7.16 9.46
CA ASP A 8 27.09 6.63 10.33
C ASP A 8 26.12 5.71 9.57
N GLN A 9 26.02 5.89 8.25
CA GLN A 9 25.15 5.15 7.34
C GLN A 9 25.81 4.93 5.98
N SER A 10 27.03 4.39 5.97
CA SER A 10 27.82 4.23 4.74
C SER A 10 27.10 3.46 3.62
N SER A 11 26.24 2.49 3.95
CA SER A 11 25.43 1.77 2.95
C SER A 11 24.37 2.63 2.26
N ILE A 12 23.99 3.78 2.81
CA ILE A 12 23.10 4.75 2.15
C ILE A 12 23.87 5.53 1.08
N ASN A 13 25.16 5.83 1.31
CA ASN A 13 26.00 6.55 0.35
C ASN A 13 26.07 5.81 -1.00
N ASP A 14 26.12 4.48 -0.99
CA ASP A 14 26.09 3.69 -2.23
C ASP A 14 24.77 3.88 -3.01
N ILE A 15 23.65 4.08 -2.32
CA ILE A 15 22.35 4.35 -2.93
C ILE A 15 22.33 5.77 -3.52
N GLU A 16 22.82 6.77 -2.77
CA GLU A 16 22.90 8.16 -3.22
C GLU A 16 23.80 8.35 -4.45
N LEU A 17 24.90 7.60 -4.50
CA LEU A 17 25.87 7.63 -5.59
C LEU A 17 25.51 6.70 -6.75
N TYR A 18 24.35 6.03 -6.71
CA TYR A 18 23.92 5.05 -7.71
C TYR A 18 24.95 3.92 -7.93
N ASN A 19 25.69 3.54 -6.89
CA ASN A 19 26.71 2.49 -6.90
C ASN A 19 26.28 1.26 -6.07
N THR A 20 24.97 1.06 -5.92
CA THR A 20 24.40 0.01 -5.07
C THR A 20 24.76 -1.38 -5.57
N MET A 21 25.29 -2.21 -4.67
CA MET A 21 25.51 -3.64 -4.89
C MET A 21 24.35 -4.49 -4.37
N SER A 22 24.23 -5.72 -4.86
CA SER A 22 23.21 -6.69 -4.37
C SER A 22 23.36 -7.05 -2.89
N THR A 23 24.52 -6.80 -2.31
CA THR A 23 24.82 -7.01 -0.88
C THR A 23 24.42 -5.83 0.01
N ASN A 24 23.83 -4.76 -0.54
CA ASN A 24 23.38 -3.62 0.24
C ASN A 24 22.26 -4.01 1.21
N GLU A 25 22.46 -3.74 2.50
CA GLU A 25 21.55 -4.18 3.56
C GLU A 25 20.15 -3.57 3.46
N TYR A 26 20.03 -2.33 2.99
CA TYR A 26 18.75 -1.64 2.86
C TYR A 26 17.88 -2.23 1.75
N LEU A 27 18.50 -2.68 0.66
CA LEU A 27 17.79 -3.44 -0.37
C LEU A 27 17.29 -4.77 0.18
N GLY A 28 18.13 -5.49 0.93
CA GLY A 28 17.74 -6.73 1.61
C GLY A 28 16.58 -6.53 2.60
N GLN A 29 16.60 -5.46 3.39
CA GLN A 29 15.52 -5.09 4.30
C GLN A 29 14.22 -4.76 3.56
N LYS A 30 14.29 -3.96 2.49
CA LYS A 30 13.14 -3.64 1.65
C LYS A 30 12.49 -4.90 1.09
N TRP A 31 13.30 -5.82 0.54
CA TRP A 31 12.85 -7.11 0.04
C TRP A 31 12.13 -7.92 1.14
N ALA A 32 12.75 -8.04 2.31
CA ALA A 32 12.18 -8.77 3.44
C ALA A 32 10.84 -8.18 3.90
N TRP A 33 10.72 -6.86 3.97
CA TRP A 33 9.49 -6.18 4.37
C TRP A 33 8.35 -6.40 3.38
N VAL A 34 8.62 -6.35 2.07
CA VAL A 34 7.62 -6.59 1.03
C VAL A 34 7.05 -7.99 1.14
N TYR A 35 7.90 -9.02 1.24
CA TYR A 35 7.43 -10.40 1.38
C TYR A 35 6.82 -10.71 2.74
N MET A 36 7.25 -10.03 3.79
CA MET A 36 6.61 -10.14 5.10
C MET A 36 5.17 -9.59 5.04
N MET A 37 4.97 -8.41 4.45
CA MET A 37 3.64 -7.83 4.27
C MET A 37 2.77 -8.71 3.37
N SER A 38 3.27 -9.11 2.20
CA SER A 38 2.49 -9.92 1.26
C SER A 38 2.14 -11.29 1.84
N LYS A 39 3.08 -11.97 2.52
CA LYS A 39 2.81 -13.27 3.16
C LYS A 39 1.76 -13.15 4.25
N ARG A 40 1.82 -12.11 5.10
CA ARG A 40 0.81 -11.88 6.14
C ARG A 40 -0.58 -11.60 5.53
N SER A 41 -0.64 -10.80 4.46
CA SER A 41 -1.89 -10.61 3.72
C SER A 41 -2.43 -11.91 3.15
N ASN A 42 -1.57 -12.74 2.52
CA ASN A 42 -1.97 -14.02 1.94
C ASN A 42 -2.53 -14.97 3.00
N LEU A 43 -1.85 -15.10 4.14
CA LEU A 43 -2.32 -15.96 5.24
C LEU A 43 -3.66 -15.48 5.80
N ALA A 44 -3.83 -14.17 5.97
CA ALA A 44 -5.09 -13.60 6.44
C ALA A 44 -6.23 -13.82 5.42
N LEU A 45 -5.97 -13.70 4.11
CA LEU A 45 -6.93 -14.00 3.05
C LEU A 45 -7.33 -15.48 3.05
N GLN A 46 -6.37 -16.39 3.20
CA GLN A 46 -6.63 -17.84 3.32
C GLN A 46 -7.46 -18.19 4.55
N VAL A 47 -7.27 -17.47 5.66
CA VAL A 47 -8.10 -17.63 6.87
C VAL A 47 -9.49 -17.08 6.62
N LEU A 48 -9.60 -15.88 6.04
CA LEU A 48 -10.87 -15.21 5.75
C LEU A 48 -11.80 -16.06 4.87
N GLU A 49 -11.24 -16.80 3.90
CA GLU A 49 -12.00 -17.73 3.05
C GLU A 49 -12.66 -18.87 3.83
N LYS A 50 -12.10 -19.25 4.98
CA LYS A 50 -12.54 -20.38 5.80
C LYS A 50 -13.39 -19.97 7.00
N VAL A 51 -13.53 -18.67 7.27
CA VAL A 51 -14.28 -18.18 8.41
C VAL A 51 -15.78 -18.31 8.15
N GLU A 52 -16.48 -18.95 9.09
CA GLU A 52 -17.94 -19.04 9.10
C GLU A 52 -18.55 -17.98 10.01
N GLY A 53 -19.76 -17.51 9.68
CA GLY A 53 -20.54 -16.60 10.53
C GLY A 53 -20.07 -15.13 10.57
N LEU A 54 -19.06 -14.75 9.77
CA LEU A 54 -18.67 -13.36 9.59
C LEU A 54 -19.71 -12.62 8.74
N LYS A 55 -20.08 -11.41 9.14
CA LYS A 55 -20.97 -10.57 8.33
C LYS A 55 -20.32 -10.26 6.97
N GLU A 56 -21.12 -10.30 5.91
CA GLU A 56 -20.62 -10.19 4.53
C GLU A 56 -19.92 -8.86 4.25
N ASP A 57 -20.46 -7.76 4.77
CA ASP A 57 -19.87 -6.41 4.70
C ASP A 57 -18.49 -6.35 5.35
N VAL A 58 -18.35 -6.95 6.54
CA VAL A 58 -17.06 -7.06 7.24
C VAL A 58 -16.10 -7.94 6.44
N ALA A 59 -16.56 -9.07 5.91
CA ALA A 59 -15.72 -9.97 5.11
C ALA A 59 -15.19 -9.27 3.84
N LYS A 60 -16.05 -8.54 3.12
CA LYS A 60 -15.67 -7.73 1.96
C LYS A 60 -14.64 -6.67 2.35
N MET A 61 -14.92 -5.87 3.38
CA MET A 61 -13.98 -4.87 3.85
C MET A 61 -12.60 -5.47 4.17
N ARG A 62 -12.55 -6.56 4.95
CA ARG A 62 -11.28 -7.24 5.29
C ARG A 62 -10.54 -7.75 4.06
N LYS A 63 -11.26 -8.35 3.09
CA LYS A 63 -10.66 -8.78 1.82
C LYS A 63 -10.03 -7.60 1.08
N GLY A 64 -10.77 -6.49 0.97
CA GLY A 64 -10.30 -5.30 0.27
C GLY A 64 -9.06 -4.68 0.92
N GLU A 65 -9.03 -4.61 2.24
CA GLU A 65 -7.88 -4.10 3.00
C GLU A 65 -6.61 -4.94 2.80
N LEU A 66 -6.75 -6.27 2.89
CA LEU A 66 -5.63 -7.19 2.74
C LEU A 66 -5.04 -7.14 1.33
N LYS A 67 -5.92 -7.00 0.32
CA LYS A 67 -5.54 -6.83 -1.09
C LYS A 67 -4.87 -5.47 -1.33
N PHE A 68 -5.37 -4.39 -0.75
CA PHE A 68 -4.72 -3.07 -0.77
C PHE A 68 -3.32 -3.11 -0.15
N LEU A 69 -3.17 -3.73 1.03
CA LEU A 69 -1.86 -3.82 1.69
C LEU A 69 -0.87 -4.65 0.88
N ARG A 70 -1.34 -5.72 0.22
CA ARG A 70 -0.51 -6.54 -0.65
C ARG A 70 -0.10 -5.79 -1.91
N SER A 71 -1.02 -5.09 -2.57
CA SER A 71 -0.70 -4.31 -3.75
C SER A 71 0.25 -3.15 -3.42
N LEU A 72 0.07 -2.48 -2.27
CA LEU A 72 1.01 -1.48 -1.76
C LEU A 72 2.40 -2.06 -1.56
N ALA A 73 2.53 -3.23 -0.92
CA ALA A 73 3.81 -3.89 -0.72
C ALA A 73 4.51 -4.23 -2.06
N TYR A 74 3.80 -4.80 -3.02
CA TYR A 74 4.38 -5.09 -4.34
C TYR A 74 4.73 -3.82 -5.13
N PHE A 75 3.93 -2.75 -5.03
CA PHE A 75 4.26 -1.47 -5.67
C PHE A 75 5.47 -0.77 -5.04
N GLU A 76 5.67 -0.91 -3.73
CA GLU A 76 6.90 -0.50 -3.05
C GLU A 76 8.13 -1.27 -3.56
N ALA A 77 7.99 -2.56 -3.88
CA ALA A 77 9.07 -3.33 -4.52
C ALA A 77 9.29 -2.96 -5.99
N MET A 78 8.22 -2.78 -6.78
CA MET A 78 8.35 -2.43 -8.22
C MET A 78 9.15 -1.15 -8.45
N ARG A 79 9.01 -0.16 -7.55
CA ARG A 79 9.79 1.08 -7.59
C ARG A 79 11.29 0.90 -7.35
N VAL A 80 11.70 -0.19 -6.71
CA VAL A 80 13.09 -0.46 -6.33
C VAL A 80 13.72 -1.50 -7.25
N PHE A 81 12.99 -2.58 -7.57
CA PHE A 81 13.50 -3.77 -8.25
C PHE A 81 12.98 -3.92 -9.69
N GLY A 82 12.14 -2.99 -10.15
CA GLY A 82 11.41 -3.13 -11.41
C GLY A 82 10.29 -4.17 -11.32
N VAL A 83 9.71 -4.52 -12.46
CA VAL A 83 8.49 -5.37 -12.53
C VAL A 83 8.77 -6.87 -12.60
N HIS A 84 10.04 -7.29 -12.56
CA HIS A 84 10.45 -8.69 -12.75
C HIS A 84 10.96 -9.30 -11.44
N PHE A 85 10.04 -9.75 -10.60
CA PHE A 85 10.32 -10.46 -9.35
C PHE A 85 9.13 -11.34 -8.93
N PRO A 86 9.30 -12.31 -8.01
CA PRO A 86 8.25 -13.28 -7.70
C PRO A 86 6.98 -12.63 -7.12
N TYR A 87 5.86 -12.71 -7.84
CA TYR A 87 4.55 -12.43 -7.28
C TYR A 87 3.94 -13.71 -6.69
N ILE A 88 3.52 -13.63 -5.43
CA ILE A 88 2.95 -14.73 -4.65
C ILE A 88 1.62 -14.26 -4.04
N ASP A 89 0.54 -14.95 -4.36
CA ASP A 89 -0.80 -14.68 -3.88
C ASP A 89 -1.29 -15.73 -2.85
N GLU A 90 -2.54 -15.59 -2.43
CA GLU A 90 -3.20 -16.43 -1.44
C GLU A 90 -3.50 -17.85 -1.94
N SER A 91 -3.45 -18.12 -3.25
CA SER A 91 -3.63 -19.48 -3.80
C SER A 91 -2.44 -20.39 -3.50
N ARG A 92 -1.26 -19.80 -3.20
CA ARG A 92 -0.04 -20.52 -2.86
C ARG A 92 -0.04 -20.92 -1.38
N THR A 93 -0.55 -22.13 -1.12
CA THR A 93 -0.63 -22.72 0.23
C THR A 93 0.65 -23.46 0.62
N GLU A 94 1.40 -23.96 -0.34
CA GLU A 94 2.70 -24.60 -0.14
C GLU A 94 3.84 -23.58 -0.15
N ASN A 95 4.88 -23.84 0.66
CA ASN A 95 6.11 -23.05 0.63
C ASN A 95 7.01 -23.53 -0.53
N ASP A 96 6.54 -23.38 -1.77
CA ASP A 96 7.28 -23.76 -2.97
C ASP A 96 8.24 -22.63 -3.39
N PRO A 97 9.58 -22.83 -3.31
CA PRO A 97 10.55 -21.81 -3.68
C PRO A 97 10.66 -21.56 -5.20
N LYS A 98 9.86 -22.24 -6.04
CA LYS A 98 9.97 -22.21 -7.52
C LYS A 98 9.20 -21.08 -8.21
N THR A 99 8.81 -20.01 -7.51
CA THR A 99 8.22 -18.85 -8.20
C THR A 99 9.30 -18.10 -8.96
N HIS A 100 9.25 -18.17 -10.29
CA HIS A 100 10.22 -17.52 -11.17
C HIS A 100 9.99 -16.00 -11.22
N ASN A 101 11.06 -15.25 -11.48
CA ASN A 101 11.08 -13.79 -11.62
C ASN A 101 11.07 -13.34 -13.09
N ASP A 102 10.71 -14.23 -14.02
CA ASP A 102 10.77 -14.03 -15.47
C ASP A 102 9.53 -13.35 -16.05
N LYS A 103 8.53 -13.07 -15.21
CA LYS A 103 7.27 -12.45 -15.62
C LYS A 103 7.16 -11.03 -15.08
N ASP A 104 6.62 -10.15 -15.92
CA ASP A 104 6.08 -8.87 -15.48
C ASP A 104 4.89 -9.13 -14.54
N ILE A 105 4.93 -8.52 -13.36
CA ILE A 105 3.89 -8.69 -12.33
C ILE A 105 2.93 -7.51 -12.24
N PHE A 106 3.10 -6.46 -13.04
CA PHE A 106 2.33 -5.22 -12.93
C PHE A 106 0.82 -5.47 -13.01
N SER A 107 0.40 -6.32 -13.96
CA SER A 107 -1.02 -6.66 -14.14
C SER A 107 -1.63 -7.38 -12.93
N GLN A 108 -0.83 -8.21 -12.24
CA GLN A 108 -1.25 -8.95 -11.04
C GLN A 108 -1.40 -7.99 -9.86
N VAL A 109 -0.48 -7.03 -9.71
CA VAL A 109 -0.56 -5.99 -8.67
C VAL A 109 -1.73 -5.04 -8.92
N LEU A 110 -1.99 -4.71 -10.19
CA LEU A 110 -3.14 -3.89 -10.60
C LEU A 110 -4.46 -4.62 -10.31
N ALA A 111 -4.52 -5.93 -10.57
CA ALA A 111 -5.68 -6.75 -10.23
C ALA A 111 -5.95 -6.79 -8.71
N ASP A 112 -4.91 -6.84 -7.87
CA ASP A 112 -5.09 -6.77 -6.42
C ASP A 112 -5.69 -5.44 -5.96
N VAL A 113 -5.26 -4.30 -6.52
CA VAL A 113 -5.86 -3.01 -6.15
C VAL A 113 -7.28 -2.85 -6.73
N ASP A 114 -7.58 -3.47 -7.87
CA ASP A 114 -8.95 -3.53 -8.41
C ASP A 114 -9.87 -4.37 -7.50
N ASP A 115 -9.41 -5.53 -7.05
CA ASP A 115 -10.09 -6.34 -6.04
C ASP A 115 -10.32 -5.52 -4.75
N ALA A 116 -9.34 -4.72 -4.34
CA ALA A 116 -9.49 -3.84 -3.18
C ALA A 116 -10.61 -2.81 -3.39
N ILE A 117 -10.58 -2.07 -4.50
CA ILE A 117 -11.59 -1.05 -4.84
C ILE A 117 -13.00 -1.66 -4.88
N ALA A 118 -13.14 -2.87 -5.43
CA ALA A 118 -14.42 -3.55 -5.56
C ALA A 118 -15.03 -3.97 -4.20
N ASN A 119 -14.19 -4.22 -3.19
CA ASN A 119 -14.63 -4.73 -1.88
C ASN A 119 -14.65 -3.68 -0.77
N LEU A 120 -13.96 -2.55 -0.94
CA LEU A 120 -13.94 -1.45 0.02
C LEU A 120 -15.18 -0.55 -0.11
N SER A 121 -15.44 0.23 0.93
CA SER A 121 -16.50 1.25 0.99
C SER A 121 -15.91 2.62 1.32
N ASP A 122 -16.64 3.68 0.94
CA ASP A 122 -16.41 5.06 1.40
C ASP A 122 -17.44 5.49 2.45
N ASP A 123 -18.41 4.62 2.77
CA ASP A 123 -19.42 4.88 3.80
C ASP A 123 -18.78 4.85 5.20
N PRO A 124 -18.77 5.97 5.94
CA PRO A 124 -18.18 6.03 7.27
C PRO A 124 -18.89 5.15 8.31
N SER A 125 -20.12 4.70 8.04
CA SER A 125 -20.80 3.70 8.89
C SER A 125 -20.24 2.28 8.72
N VAL A 126 -19.54 2.02 7.60
CA VAL A 126 -18.85 0.76 7.30
C VAL A 126 -17.35 0.87 7.64
N VAL A 127 -16.74 2.03 7.40
CA VAL A 127 -15.33 2.33 7.70
C VAL A 127 -15.22 3.11 9.02
N VAL A 128 -15.45 2.41 10.13
CA VAL A 128 -15.61 3.07 11.44
C VAL A 128 -14.27 3.53 12.04
N GLU A 129 -13.18 2.79 11.80
CA GLU A 129 -11.88 3.08 12.40
C GLU A 129 -10.99 3.95 11.49
N ILE A 130 -10.54 5.08 12.03
CA ILE A 130 -9.57 5.97 11.40
C ILE A 130 -8.24 5.22 11.16
N GLY A 131 -7.59 5.51 10.03
CA GLY A 131 -6.35 4.84 9.60
C GLY A 131 -6.55 3.55 8.82
N ARG A 132 -7.78 2.99 8.76
CA ARG A 132 -8.11 1.92 7.80
C ARG A 132 -8.13 2.49 6.38
N VAL A 133 -7.95 1.61 5.39
CA VAL A 133 -8.09 2.00 3.99
C VAL A 133 -9.57 1.99 3.58
N ASN A 134 -10.02 3.06 2.91
CA ASN A 134 -11.32 3.14 2.26
C ASN A 134 -11.18 3.01 0.73
N LYS A 135 -12.31 3.00 0.02
CA LYS A 135 -12.31 2.84 -1.45
C LYS A 135 -11.59 3.99 -2.15
N SER A 136 -11.76 5.22 -1.68
CA SER A 136 -11.10 6.41 -2.23
C SER A 136 -9.57 6.30 -2.17
N ALA A 137 -9.02 5.83 -1.04
CA ALA A 137 -7.59 5.58 -0.89
C ALA A 137 -7.08 4.44 -1.79
N ALA A 138 -7.86 3.37 -2.00
CA ALA A 138 -7.49 2.32 -2.95
C ALA A 138 -7.47 2.82 -4.41
N LYS A 139 -8.43 3.67 -4.80
CA LYS A 139 -8.43 4.36 -6.10
C LYS A 139 -7.19 5.24 -6.27
N ALA A 140 -6.82 6.01 -5.24
CA ALA A 140 -5.63 6.84 -5.26
C ALA A 140 -4.34 6.01 -5.44
N LEU A 141 -4.24 4.84 -4.78
CA LEU A 141 -3.12 3.91 -4.98
C LEU A 141 -3.08 3.36 -6.41
N LYS A 142 -4.23 2.94 -6.98
CA LYS A 142 -4.31 2.48 -8.37
C LYS A 142 -3.83 3.57 -9.33
N ALA A 143 -4.34 4.79 -9.18
CA ALA A 143 -3.91 5.91 -10.01
C ALA A 143 -2.39 6.16 -9.89
N LYS A 144 -1.83 6.09 -8.67
CA LYS A 144 -0.39 6.22 -8.45
C LYS A 144 0.43 5.14 -9.16
N MET A 145 -0.06 3.90 -9.18
CA MET A 145 0.57 2.80 -9.93
C MET A 145 0.53 3.04 -11.44
N LEU A 146 -0.62 3.46 -11.97
CA LEU A 146 -0.79 3.77 -13.40
C LEU A 146 0.10 4.94 -13.85
N VAL A 147 0.16 6.03 -13.06
CA VAL A 147 1.06 7.16 -13.35
C VAL A 147 2.52 6.72 -13.34
N TRP A 148 2.91 5.88 -12.37
CA TRP A 148 4.27 5.34 -12.31
C TRP A 148 4.61 4.45 -13.53
N HIS A 149 3.65 3.69 -14.04
CA HIS A 149 3.83 2.86 -15.23
C HIS A 149 3.82 3.67 -16.54
N GLY A 150 3.26 4.88 -16.53
CA GLY A 150 3.13 5.76 -17.69
C GLY A 150 1.71 5.80 -18.30
N ASP A 151 0.74 5.10 -17.70
CA ASP A 151 -0.64 4.97 -18.18
C ASP A 151 -1.51 6.17 -17.77
N LEU A 152 -1.11 7.37 -18.19
CA LEU A 152 -1.76 8.62 -17.78
C LEU A 152 -3.23 8.71 -18.21
N ALA A 153 -3.58 8.09 -19.34
CA ALA A 153 -4.95 8.08 -19.85
C ALA A 153 -5.90 7.30 -18.93
N GLU A 154 -5.44 6.19 -18.35
CA GLU A 154 -6.23 5.40 -17.40
C GLU A 154 -6.22 6.02 -16.00
N ALA A 155 -5.09 6.62 -15.58
CA ALA A 155 -4.97 7.24 -14.27
C ALA A 155 -5.88 8.47 -14.11
N ARG A 156 -5.99 9.29 -15.15
CA ARG A 156 -6.70 10.57 -15.12
C ARG A 156 -8.13 10.48 -14.61
N PRO A 157 -9.04 9.66 -15.19
CA PRO A 157 -10.42 9.60 -14.71
C PRO A 157 -10.53 9.10 -13.27
N ILE A 158 -9.61 8.25 -12.81
CA ILE A 158 -9.57 7.78 -11.42
C ILE A 158 -9.19 8.92 -10.47
N LEU A 159 -8.21 9.74 -10.84
CA LEU A 159 -7.81 10.91 -10.07
C LEU A 159 -8.90 11.98 -10.04
N GLU A 160 -9.58 12.22 -11.17
CA GLU A 160 -10.73 13.13 -11.24
C GLU A 160 -11.87 12.69 -10.31
N ASP A 161 -12.15 11.39 -10.25
CA ASP A 161 -13.15 10.83 -9.33
C ASP A 161 -12.71 10.95 -7.86
N VAL A 162 -11.44 10.65 -7.53
CA VAL A 162 -10.92 10.85 -6.17
C VAL A 162 -10.97 12.32 -5.75
N LEU A 163 -10.66 13.24 -6.65
CA LEU A 163 -10.72 14.68 -6.36
C LEU A 163 -12.16 15.17 -6.16
N THR A 164 -13.11 14.65 -6.93
CA THR A 164 -14.51 15.14 -6.94
C THR A 164 -15.37 14.47 -5.87
N ASN A 165 -15.19 13.17 -5.69
CA ASN A 165 -16.08 12.31 -4.90
C ASN A 165 -15.34 11.59 -3.76
N GLY A 166 -14.02 11.71 -3.67
CA GLY A 166 -13.23 11.05 -2.63
C GLY A 166 -13.46 11.67 -1.26
N VAL A 167 -13.45 10.79 -0.25
CA VAL A 167 -13.63 11.18 1.15
C VAL A 167 -12.58 10.52 2.03
N THR A 168 -12.26 11.12 3.18
CA THR A 168 -11.53 10.45 4.25
C THR A 168 -12.36 9.30 4.84
N THR A 169 -11.77 8.48 5.71
CA THR A 169 -12.53 7.43 6.42
C THR A 169 -13.66 8.01 7.29
N GLN A 170 -13.57 9.29 7.65
CA GLN A 170 -14.61 10.00 8.40
C GLN A 170 -15.73 10.56 7.51
N GLY A 171 -15.69 10.32 6.19
CA GLY A 171 -16.66 10.85 5.25
C GLY A 171 -16.46 12.34 4.91
N VAL A 172 -15.31 12.91 5.27
CA VAL A 172 -14.98 14.30 4.94
C VAL A 172 -14.49 14.35 3.49
N PRO A 173 -15.08 15.15 2.59
CA PRO A 173 -14.56 15.32 1.22
C PRO A 173 -13.09 15.72 1.24
N TYR A 174 -12.30 15.13 0.36
CA TYR A 174 -10.88 15.48 0.27
C TYR A 174 -10.69 16.95 -0.13
N GLY A 175 -9.64 17.56 0.43
CA GLY A 175 -9.22 18.91 0.10
C GLY A 175 -7.85 19.19 0.70
N LEU A 176 -7.17 20.23 0.22
CA LEU A 176 -5.92 20.67 0.84
C LEU A 176 -6.19 21.26 2.22
N GLU A 177 -5.31 20.98 3.18
CA GLU A 177 -5.35 21.64 4.48
C GLU A 177 -5.24 23.17 4.32
N ASP A 178 -5.90 23.90 5.23
CA ASP A 178 -5.84 25.36 5.21
C ASP A 178 -4.45 25.88 5.63
N ASP A 179 -3.71 25.04 6.36
CA ASP A 179 -2.30 25.23 6.72
C ASP A 179 -1.54 23.93 6.41
N LEU A 180 -0.44 24.04 5.65
CA LEU A 180 0.40 22.90 5.29
C LEU A 180 0.93 22.15 6.52
N ASP A 181 1.18 22.86 7.62
CA ASP A 181 1.73 22.28 8.85
C ASP A 181 0.77 21.27 9.49
N ASN A 182 -0.54 21.36 9.20
CA ASN A 182 -1.54 20.43 9.71
C ASN A 182 -1.29 18.98 9.24
N ASN A 183 -0.67 18.78 8.08
CA ASN A 183 -0.35 17.44 7.57
C ASN A 183 0.72 16.72 8.39
N PHE A 184 1.51 17.46 9.18
CA PHE A 184 2.67 16.93 9.91
C PHE A 184 2.58 17.14 11.42
N ASN A 185 1.47 17.70 11.90
CA ASN A 185 1.23 17.97 13.31
C ASN A 185 0.37 16.86 13.93
N ALA A 186 0.89 16.25 15.01
CA ALA A 186 0.24 15.16 15.73
C ALA A 186 -1.16 15.51 16.29
N LEU A 187 -1.48 16.80 16.42
CA LEU A 187 -2.79 17.27 16.89
C LEU A 187 -3.85 17.38 15.78
N THR A 188 -3.44 17.29 14.52
CA THR A 188 -4.29 17.50 13.33
C THR A 188 -4.20 16.33 12.34
N GLU A 189 -3.73 15.17 12.79
CA GLU A 189 -3.63 13.97 11.96
C GLU A 189 -4.99 13.56 11.36
N ASN A 190 -4.94 12.86 10.22
CA ASN A 190 -6.12 12.36 9.53
C ASN A 190 -7.09 13.46 9.05
N GLY A 191 -6.56 14.66 8.79
CA GLY A 191 -7.29 15.79 8.22
C GLY A 191 -7.80 15.56 6.79
N LYS A 192 -8.41 16.60 6.19
CA LYS A 192 -9.10 16.53 4.89
C LYS A 192 -8.15 16.26 3.71
N GLU A 193 -6.85 16.45 3.88
CA GLU A 193 -5.84 16.13 2.87
C GLU A 193 -5.28 14.68 3.00
N SER A 194 -5.57 14.00 4.12
CA SER A 194 -5.05 12.67 4.40
C SER A 194 -5.81 11.57 3.66
N ILE A 195 -5.21 11.02 2.59
CA ILE A 195 -5.77 9.89 1.84
C ILE A 195 -5.62 8.56 2.59
N PHE A 196 -4.39 8.21 2.98
CA PHE A 196 -4.06 7.04 3.78
C PHE A 196 -2.83 7.34 4.64
N ALA A 197 -2.94 7.13 5.95
CA ALA A 197 -1.90 7.45 6.90
C ALA A 197 -1.62 6.26 7.83
N VAL A 198 -0.33 5.95 8.00
CA VAL A 198 0.12 5.00 9.03
C VAL A 198 -0.03 5.68 10.39
N GLN A 199 -0.78 5.04 11.28
CA GLN A 199 -1.07 5.60 12.60
C GLN A 199 0.10 5.33 13.57
N TYR A 200 0.55 6.36 14.26
CA TYR A 200 1.57 6.27 15.31
C TYR A 200 0.97 6.65 16.66
N SER A 201 1.52 6.10 17.73
CA SER A 201 1.18 6.54 19.07
C SER A 201 2.43 6.49 19.95
N ASN A 202 2.53 7.41 20.90
CA ASN A 202 3.58 7.40 21.92
C ASN A 202 3.28 6.42 23.06
N ALA A 203 2.45 5.41 22.82
CA ALA A 203 2.12 4.40 23.82
C ALA A 203 3.39 3.58 24.15
N ALA A 204 3.99 3.91 25.29
CA ALA A 204 4.98 3.09 26.00
C ALA A 204 4.30 1.96 26.76
#